data_AF-A0A0D1I9X0-F1
#
_entry.id   AF-A0A0D1I9X0-F1
#
_cell.length_a   1.000
_cell.length_b   1.000
_cell.length_c   1.000
_cell.angle_alpha   90.00
_cell.angle_beta   90.00
_cell.angle_gamma   90.00
#
_symmetry.space_group_name_H-M   'P 1'
#
loop_
_entity.id
_entity.type
_entity.pdbx_description
1 polymer ?
#
loop_
_entity_poly.entity_id
_entity_poly.type
_entity_poly.pdbx_seq_one_letter_code
_entity_poly.pdbx_strand_id
1 'polypeptide(L)'
;MLMNEGLSGYFEPNEGWLYSNTGYVLLAVIIEKASGMSYADFMKTSIFSPAGMNETRVYNRRLSPERIDHYAYGYVYDVHSETYVLPDELEETNYVVYLDGIQGDGTVNSVTSDLFRFDQALYQDDFISKASKESAFSPVRLNNGETIDYGFGWVLQNSPEKGRIVSHSGGWPGYSTLMIRYIDHRKTLIYLSNKEEDTEYEQAILKAAEHILFGQPYEVPERPADKKKKAIDTATYSRYVGSYLLQDGTAAQVTAENERLYLEIAGQLRLELFPSSETRFFLRALSVEVEFTLGEDAAKSFILYEDGSEEEAVRTK
;
A
#
# COMPACT_ATOMS: atom_id res chain seq x y z
N MET A 1 -14.24 -2.30 22.01
CA MET A 1 -15.43 -1.44 21.88
C MET A 1 -16.15 -1.65 20.54
N LEU A 2 -15.43 -1.91 19.43
CA LEU A 2 -16.02 -2.19 18.10
C LEU A 2 -16.85 -3.50 17.99
N MET A 3 -16.61 -4.52 18.82
CA MET A 3 -17.35 -5.79 18.73
C MET A 3 -18.81 -5.74 19.23
N ASN A 4 -19.27 -4.62 19.82
CA ASN A 4 -20.61 -4.54 20.42
C ASN A 4 -21.69 -3.96 19.49
N GLU A 5 -21.34 -3.47 18.30
CA GLU A 5 -22.30 -2.74 17.43
C GLU A 5 -22.92 -3.57 16.30
N GLY A 6 -22.67 -4.89 16.23
CA GLY A 6 -23.36 -5.75 15.25
C GLY A 6 -23.21 -5.27 13.80
N LEU A 7 -22.02 -4.76 13.44
CA LEU A 7 -21.72 -4.33 12.09
C LEU A 7 -21.92 -5.51 11.13
N SER A 8 -22.75 -5.32 10.10
CA SER A 8 -22.92 -6.30 9.04
C SER A 8 -21.64 -6.39 8.22
N GLY A 9 -21.08 -7.59 8.07
CA GLY A 9 -20.01 -7.82 7.11
C GLY A 9 -20.47 -7.60 5.68
N TYR A 10 -19.51 -7.43 4.75
CA TYR A 10 -19.82 -7.33 3.31
C TYR A 10 -20.45 -8.62 2.75
N PHE A 11 -20.16 -9.77 3.38
CA PHE A 11 -20.71 -11.09 3.08
C PHE A 11 -20.56 -12.00 4.29
N GLU A 12 -21.25 -13.14 4.27
CA GLU A 12 -21.09 -14.21 5.27
C GLU A 12 -19.68 -14.83 5.20
N PRO A 13 -19.13 -15.34 6.33
CA PRO A 13 -17.82 -15.98 6.34
C PRO A 13 -17.71 -17.09 5.28
N ASN A 14 -16.61 -17.07 4.51
CA ASN A 14 -16.30 -17.98 3.39
C ASN A 14 -17.21 -17.87 2.14
N GLU A 15 -18.05 -16.84 2.03
CA GLU A 15 -18.86 -16.59 0.82
C GLU A 15 -18.22 -15.56 -0.15
N GLY A 16 -17.14 -14.91 0.27
CA GLY A 16 -16.39 -13.96 -0.55
C GLY A 16 -14.98 -13.74 -0.01
N TRP A 17 -14.18 -12.99 -0.76
CA TRP A 17 -12.84 -12.60 -0.35
C TRP A 17 -12.62 -11.10 -0.54
N LEU A 18 -12.13 -10.47 0.52
CA LEU A 18 -11.69 -9.08 0.55
C LEU A 18 -10.50 -8.98 1.49
N TYR A 19 -9.43 -8.33 1.05
CA TYR A 19 -8.32 -8.01 1.93
C TYR A 19 -8.80 -7.08 3.05
N SER A 20 -8.36 -7.33 4.29
CA SER A 20 -8.86 -6.59 5.45
C SER A 20 -7.74 -6.34 6.47
N ASN A 21 -7.20 -5.12 6.46
CA ASN A 21 -6.30 -4.65 7.53
C ASN A 21 -6.97 -4.78 8.90
N THR A 22 -8.23 -4.36 9.03
CA THR A 22 -9.01 -4.51 10.27
C THR A 22 -9.08 -5.98 10.74
N GLY A 23 -9.13 -6.94 9.82
CA GLY A 23 -9.03 -8.36 10.15
C GLY A 23 -7.72 -8.72 10.87
N TYR A 24 -6.58 -8.19 10.39
CA TYR A 24 -5.27 -8.40 11.03
C TYR A 24 -5.13 -7.65 12.37
N VAL A 25 -5.77 -6.48 12.52
CA VAL A 25 -5.88 -5.79 13.81
C VAL A 25 -6.60 -6.68 14.84
N LEU A 26 -7.70 -7.33 14.43
CA LEU A 26 -8.41 -8.27 15.30
C LEU A 26 -7.55 -9.50 15.64
N LEU A 27 -6.72 -9.99 14.71
CA LEU A 27 -5.76 -11.06 15.01
C LEU A 27 -4.73 -10.64 16.05
N ALA A 28 -4.21 -9.40 16.01
CA ALA A 28 -3.35 -8.88 17.06
C ALA A 28 -4.06 -8.87 18.43
N VAL A 29 -5.32 -8.42 18.49
CA VAL A 29 -6.11 -8.47 19.74
C VAL A 29 -6.32 -9.90 20.23
N ILE A 30 -6.54 -10.87 19.33
CA ILE A 30 -6.65 -12.29 19.70
C ILE A 30 -5.33 -12.80 20.30
N ILE A 31 -4.19 -12.44 19.71
CA ILE A 31 -2.86 -12.75 20.25
C ILE A 31 -2.70 -12.19 21.66
N GLU A 32 -3.06 -10.93 21.88
CA GLU A 32 -2.98 -10.31 23.20
C GLU A 32 -3.87 -11.02 24.23
N LYS A 33 -5.11 -11.33 23.86
CA LYS A 33 -6.05 -12.03 24.74
C LYS A 33 -5.62 -13.45 25.07
N ALA A 34 -5.09 -14.18 24.09
CA ALA A 34 -4.67 -15.57 24.26
C ALA A 34 -3.35 -15.68 25.05
N SER A 35 -2.41 -14.76 24.84
CA SER A 35 -1.08 -14.78 25.47
C SER A 35 -1.03 -14.05 26.81
N GLY A 36 -1.90 -13.05 27.02
CA GLY A 36 -1.80 -12.11 28.14
C GLY A 36 -0.68 -11.08 28.00
N MET A 37 -0.01 -11.02 26.85
CA MET A 37 1.06 -10.08 26.52
C MET A 37 0.54 -8.95 25.61
N SER A 38 1.24 -7.82 25.54
CA SER A 38 1.02 -6.87 24.45
C SER A 38 1.42 -7.50 23.11
N TYR A 39 0.84 -7.06 22.00
CA TYR A 39 1.21 -7.57 20.67
C TYR A 39 2.71 -7.41 20.40
N ALA A 40 3.27 -6.23 20.72
CA ALA A 40 4.70 -5.95 20.57
C ALA A 40 5.59 -6.90 21.38
N ASP A 41 5.25 -7.17 22.65
CA ASP A 41 6.01 -8.07 23.52
C ASP A 41 5.91 -9.52 23.07
N PHE A 42 4.72 -9.95 22.62
CA PHE A 42 4.51 -11.28 22.07
C PHE A 42 5.36 -11.48 20.81
N MET A 43 5.31 -10.55 19.85
CA MET A 43 6.10 -10.62 18.63
C MET A 43 7.60 -10.67 18.93
N LYS A 44 8.09 -9.84 19.86
CA LYS A 44 9.49 -9.85 20.28
C LYS A 44 9.90 -11.20 20.89
N THR A 45 9.09 -11.74 21.79
CA THR A 45 9.45 -12.93 22.58
C THR A 45 9.27 -14.22 21.80
N SER A 46 8.18 -14.34 21.04
CA SER A 46 7.76 -15.58 20.39
C SER A 46 8.25 -15.70 18.95
N ILE A 47 8.53 -14.58 18.26
CA ILE A 47 8.86 -14.56 16.83
C ILE A 47 10.26 -13.99 16.59
N PHE A 48 10.49 -12.72 16.96
CA PHE A 48 11.72 -12.01 16.58
C PHE A 48 12.95 -12.57 17.29
N SER A 49 12.92 -12.74 18.61
CA SER A 49 14.08 -13.25 19.35
C SER A 49 14.44 -14.69 18.96
N PRO A 50 13.49 -15.63 18.84
CA PRO A 50 13.80 -17.00 18.40
C PRO A 50 14.32 -17.07 16.96
N ALA A 51 13.86 -16.19 16.06
CA ALA A 51 14.38 -16.08 14.69
C ALA A 51 15.70 -15.28 14.62
N GLY A 52 16.20 -14.72 15.72
CA GLY A 52 17.41 -13.91 15.75
C GLY A 52 17.27 -12.52 15.10
N MET A 53 16.05 -12.00 15.02
CA MET A 53 15.70 -10.72 14.42
C MET A 53 15.90 -9.57 15.42
N ASN A 54 17.16 -9.24 15.71
CA ASN A 54 17.52 -8.33 16.82
C ASN A 54 17.26 -6.85 16.55
N GLU A 55 17.07 -6.46 15.29
CA GLU A 55 16.80 -5.08 14.87
C GLU A 55 15.32 -4.87 14.52
N THR A 56 14.49 -5.91 14.69
CA THR A 56 13.06 -5.89 14.37
C THR A 56 12.21 -5.58 15.59
N ARG A 57 11.20 -4.74 15.42
CA ARG A 57 10.26 -4.34 16.48
C ARG A 57 8.90 -3.92 15.93
N VAL A 58 7.87 -4.02 16.75
CA VAL A 58 6.63 -3.28 16.52
C VAL A 58 6.83 -1.88 17.06
N TYR A 59 6.75 -0.85 16.21
CA TYR A 59 7.09 0.52 16.61
C TYR A 59 6.16 1.57 15.97
N ASN A 60 5.57 2.38 16.83
CA ASN A 60 4.63 3.46 16.51
C ASN A 60 5.32 4.80 16.82
N ARG A 61 5.93 5.39 15.79
CA ARG A 61 6.84 6.54 15.95
C ARG A 61 6.18 7.77 16.58
N ARG A 62 4.91 8.00 16.26
CA ARG A 62 4.18 9.25 16.61
C ARG A 62 3.43 9.08 17.92
N LEU A 63 2.89 7.89 18.19
CA LEU A 63 2.19 7.56 19.43
C LEU A 63 3.16 7.42 20.61
N SER A 64 4.30 6.76 20.41
CA SER A 64 5.28 6.49 21.46
C SER A 64 6.71 6.70 20.95
N PRO A 65 7.12 7.96 20.73
CA PRO A 65 8.42 8.28 20.13
C PRO A 65 9.58 7.77 20.99
N GLU A 66 10.56 7.16 20.35
CA GLU A 66 11.83 6.75 20.95
C GLU A 66 12.96 7.07 19.97
N ARG A 67 14.17 7.24 20.49
CA ARG A 67 15.36 7.37 19.64
C ARG A 67 15.81 5.97 19.23
N ILE A 68 15.75 5.71 17.93
CA ILE A 68 16.30 4.49 17.33
C ILE A 68 17.49 4.89 16.47
N ASP A 69 18.65 4.35 16.77
CA ASP A 69 19.83 4.55 15.94
C ASP A 69 19.61 3.92 14.56
N HIS A 70 20.05 4.62 13.50
CA HIS A 70 19.89 4.18 12.11
C HIS A 70 18.45 3.95 11.65
N TYR A 71 17.47 4.61 12.28
CA TYR A 71 16.08 4.60 11.80
C TYR A 71 15.95 5.28 10.43
N ALA A 72 15.40 4.57 9.46
CA ALA A 72 15.08 5.14 8.15
C ALA A 72 13.73 5.85 8.23
N TYR A 73 13.73 7.17 8.05
CA TYR A 73 12.48 7.94 7.90
C TYR A 73 11.94 7.76 6.48
N GLY A 74 10.63 7.56 6.37
CA GLY A 74 9.90 7.53 5.11
C GLY A 74 9.66 8.94 4.61
N TYR A 75 9.93 9.17 3.33
CA TYR A 75 9.78 10.47 2.69
C TYR A 75 8.78 10.40 1.54
N VAL A 76 7.90 11.40 1.48
CA VAL A 76 6.95 11.60 0.38
C VAL A 76 7.37 12.81 -0.44
N TYR A 77 7.08 12.80 -1.73
CA TYR A 77 7.46 13.90 -2.61
C TYR A 77 6.39 15.00 -2.56
N ASP A 78 6.77 16.23 -2.25
CA ASP A 78 5.89 17.40 -2.35
C ASP A 78 6.09 18.13 -3.69
N VAL A 79 5.03 18.13 -4.52
CA VAL A 79 5.03 18.76 -5.84
C VAL A 79 5.14 20.29 -5.75
N HIS A 80 4.73 20.91 -4.64
CA HIS A 80 4.80 22.37 -4.51
C HIS A 80 6.21 22.86 -4.22
N SER A 81 6.92 22.21 -3.28
CA SER A 81 8.32 22.54 -2.97
C SER A 81 9.32 21.85 -3.90
N GLU A 82 8.89 20.86 -4.67
CA GLU A 82 9.75 19.97 -5.48
C GLU A 82 10.81 19.25 -4.62
N THR A 83 10.45 18.90 -3.38
CA THR A 83 11.34 18.23 -2.45
C THR A 83 10.67 17.08 -1.73
N TYR A 84 11.49 16.18 -1.19
CA TYR A 84 11.03 15.10 -0.33
C TYR A 84 10.89 15.59 1.11
N VAL A 85 9.69 15.40 1.68
CA VAL A 85 9.32 15.85 3.03
C VAL A 85 8.81 14.68 3.86
N LEU A 86 8.62 14.89 5.17
CA LEU A 86 7.96 13.89 5.99
C LEU A 86 6.46 13.83 5.67
N PRO A 87 5.80 12.66 5.72
CA PRO A 87 4.38 12.54 5.44
C PRO A 87 3.47 13.40 6.34
N ASP A 88 3.94 13.72 7.54
CA ASP A 88 3.27 14.56 8.53
C ASP A 88 3.14 16.03 8.07
N GLU A 89 3.97 16.43 7.10
CA GLU A 89 4.03 17.80 6.58
C GLU A 89 3.04 18.03 5.42
N LEU A 90 2.39 16.97 4.91
CA LEU A 90 1.40 17.04 3.86
C LEU A 90 0.01 16.64 4.38
N GLU A 91 -0.99 17.46 4.07
CA GLU A 91 -2.39 17.20 4.45
C GLU A 91 -2.89 15.83 3.95
N GLU A 92 -2.57 15.51 2.69
CA GLU A 92 -2.93 14.26 2.01
C GLU A 92 -2.48 13.01 2.77
N THR A 93 -1.33 13.09 3.46
CA THR A 93 -0.74 11.96 4.20
C THR A 93 -0.77 12.14 5.71
N ASN A 94 -1.43 13.17 6.25
CA ASN A 94 -1.49 13.43 7.69
C ASN A 94 -2.20 12.32 8.49
N TYR A 95 -2.91 11.40 7.80
CA TYR A 95 -3.45 10.20 8.41
C TYR A 95 -2.42 9.31 9.07
N VAL A 96 -1.13 9.45 8.72
CA VAL A 96 -0.04 8.79 9.44
C VAL A 96 0.02 9.13 10.92
N VAL A 97 -0.53 10.26 11.35
CA VAL A 97 -0.51 10.72 12.74
C VAL A 97 -1.62 10.05 13.56
N TYR A 98 -2.86 10.11 13.08
CA TYR A 98 -4.01 9.61 13.84
C TYR A 98 -4.26 8.11 13.67
N LEU A 99 -3.67 7.46 12.65
CA LEU A 99 -3.67 6.00 12.51
C LEU A 99 -2.45 5.33 13.18
N ASP A 100 -1.47 6.11 13.66
CA ASP A 100 -0.34 5.55 14.40
C ASP A 100 -0.82 4.90 15.71
N GLY A 101 -0.32 3.71 16.01
CA GLY A 101 -0.80 2.90 17.14
C GLY A 101 -1.59 1.66 16.73
N ILE A 102 -2.14 1.63 15.53
CA ILE A 102 -2.80 0.44 14.96
C ILE A 102 -1.72 -0.60 14.65
N GLN A 103 -1.95 -1.84 15.09
CA GLN A 103 -0.99 -2.94 15.04
C GLN A 103 -1.67 -4.23 14.57
N GLY A 104 -0.87 -5.12 13.99
CA GLY A 104 -1.32 -6.42 13.47
C GLY A 104 -1.35 -6.46 11.95
N ASP A 105 -1.92 -5.41 11.34
CA ASP A 105 -1.96 -5.17 9.90
C ASP A 105 -0.66 -4.58 9.34
N GLY A 106 0.14 -3.94 10.18
CA GLY A 106 1.45 -3.38 9.82
C GLY A 106 2.34 -3.10 11.04
N THR A 107 3.12 -2.01 10.96
CA THR A 107 3.85 -1.42 12.11
C THR A 107 5.07 -2.23 12.61
N VAL A 108 5.37 -3.38 11.99
CA VAL A 108 6.66 -4.05 12.17
C VAL A 108 7.73 -3.28 11.39
N ASN A 109 8.71 -2.75 12.10
CA ASN A 109 9.90 -2.10 11.54
C ASN A 109 11.04 -3.12 11.59
N SER A 110 11.74 -3.34 10.48
CA SER A 110 12.77 -4.35 10.35
C SER A 110 13.87 -3.90 9.39
N VAL A 111 14.91 -4.73 9.26
CA VAL A 111 16.00 -4.59 8.29
C VAL A 111 16.07 -5.85 7.42
N THR A 112 16.67 -5.74 6.24
CA THR A 112 16.73 -6.86 5.28
C THR A 112 17.41 -8.10 5.86
N SER A 113 18.43 -7.93 6.71
CA SER A 113 19.15 -9.03 7.36
C SER A 113 18.27 -9.82 8.34
N ASP A 114 17.36 -9.14 9.05
CA ASP A 114 16.39 -9.77 9.96
C ASP A 114 15.27 -10.47 9.20
N LEU A 115 14.73 -9.84 8.15
CA LEU A 115 13.75 -10.50 7.28
C LEU A 115 14.33 -11.75 6.59
N PHE A 116 15.62 -11.72 6.26
CA PHE A 116 16.31 -12.92 5.77
C PHE A 116 16.42 -14.00 6.85
N ARG A 117 16.71 -13.64 8.10
CA ARG A 117 16.70 -14.61 9.21
C ARG A 117 15.31 -15.21 9.43
N PHE A 118 14.25 -14.40 9.31
CA PHE A 118 12.88 -14.89 9.34
C PHE A 118 12.59 -15.90 8.23
N ASP A 119 13.00 -15.61 6.99
CA ASP A 119 12.92 -16.55 5.87
C ASP A 119 13.62 -17.87 6.19
N GLN A 120 14.83 -17.82 6.76
CA GLN A 120 15.60 -19.01 7.12
C GLN A 120 14.91 -19.81 8.24
N ALA A 121 14.37 -19.13 9.26
CA ALA A 121 13.66 -19.75 10.37
C ALA A 121 12.42 -20.53 9.91
N LEU A 122 11.72 -20.04 8.87
CA LEU A 122 10.55 -20.72 8.30
C LEU A 122 10.88 -22.06 7.60
N TYR A 123 12.15 -22.37 7.31
CA TYR A 123 12.56 -23.70 6.86
C TYR A 123 12.73 -24.71 8.00
N GLN A 124 12.74 -24.25 9.25
CA GLN A 124 12.88 -25.10 10.43
C GLN A 124 11.50 -25.46 11.00
N ASP A 125 11.35 -26.70 11.46
CA ASP A 125 10.07 -27.22 12.00
C ASP A 125 9.90 -26.96 13.51
N ASP A 126 10.98 -26.57 14.20
CA ASP A 126 11.00 -26.19 15.62
C ASP A 126 10.64 -24.71 15.85
N PHE A 127 10.70 -23.87 14.82
CA PHE A 127 10.25 -22.48 14.87
C PHE A 127 8.73 -22.36 14.66
N ILE A 128 8.23 -22.86 13.53
CA ILE A 128 6.80 -23.00 13.24
C ILE A 128 6.56 -24.42 12.73
N SER A 129 5.56 -25.10 13.31
CA SER A 129 5.26 -26.47 12.96
C SER A 129 5.00 -26.65 11.45
N LYS A 130 5.36 -27.81 10.91
CA LYS A 130 5.10 -28.15 9.51
C LYS A 130 3.64 -27.96 9.12
N ALA A 131 2.70 -28.41 9.96
CA ALA A 131 1.27 -28.29 9.70
C ALA A 131 0.82 -26.82 9.63
N SER A 132 1.31 -25.97 10.53
CA SER A 132 1.01 -24.53 10.49
C SER A 132 1.56 -23.85 9.24
N LYS A 133 2.76 -24.23 8.79
CA LYS A 133 3.35 -23.73 7.53
C LYS A 133 2.56 -24.20 6.31
N GLU A 134 2.12 -25.46 6.28
CA GLU A 134 1.26 -25.97 5.21
C GLU A 134 -0.06 -25.20 5.14
N SER A 135 -0.71 -24.91 6.27
CA SER A 135 -1.90 -24.05 6.29
C SER A 135 -1.61 -22.62 5.84
N ALA A 136 -0.50 -22.03 6.29
CA ALA A 136 -0.15 -20.65 5.95
C ALA A 136 0.17 -20.45 4.47
N PHE A 137 0.67 -21.49 3.78
CA PHE A 137 1.09 -21.44 2.38
C PHE A 137 0.13 -22.19 1.43
N SER A 138 -1.10 -22.46 1.86
CA SER A 138 -2.12 -23.11 1.03
C SER A 138 -3.24 -22.14 0.67
N PRO A 139 -3.78 -22.22 -0.56
CA PRO A 139 -4.90 -21.38 -0.98
C PRO A 139 -6.16 -21.75 -0.21
N VAL A 140 -7.05 -20.77 -0.06
CA VAL A 140 -8.34 -20.95 0.61
C VAL A 140 -9.42 -21.23 -0.44
N ARG A 141 -10.29 -22.20 -0.16
CA ARG A 141 -11.45 -22.50 -0.99
C ARG A 141 -12.73 -22.00 -0.33
N LEU A 142 -13.46 -21.14 -1.03
CA LEU A 142 -14.73 -20.58 -0.60
C LEU A 142 -15.87 -21.60 -0.76
N ASN A 143 -17.00 -21.35 -0.10
CA ASN A 143 -18.18 -22.23 -0.15
C ASN A 143 -18.81 -22.29 -1.55
N ASN A 144 -18.69 -21.21 -2.32
CA ASN A 144 -19.11 -21.12 -3.71
C ASN A 144 -18.21 -21.94 -4.67
N GLY A 145 -17.13 -22.54 -4.16
CA GLY A 145 -16.18 -23.38 -4.91
C GLY A 145 -14.97 -22.64 -5.48
N GLU A 146 -14.97 -21.30 -5.44
CA GLU A 146 -13.85 -20.44 -5.84
C GLU A 146 -12.62 -20.70 -4.97
N THR A 147 -11.43 -20.59 -5.59
CA THR A 147 -10.16 -20.73 -4.89
C THR A 147 -9.44 -19.39 -4.93
N ILE A 148 -9.03 -18.92 -3.76
CA ILE A 148 -8.29 -17.68 -3.58
C ILE A 148 -6.85 -18.04 -3.27
N ASP A 149 -5.93 -17.54 -4.08
CA ASP A 149 -4.48 -17.71 -3.91
C ASP A 149 -3.92 -16.81 -2.80
N TYR A 150 -4.52 -16.91 -1.62
CA TYR A 150 -4.12 -16.19 -0.40
C TYR A 150 -4.15 -17.15 0.79
N GLY A 151 -3.05 -17.23 1.52
CA GLY A 151 -2.89 -18.03 2.74
C GLY A 151 -2.92 -17.16 4.02
N PHE A 152 -2.29 -17.61 5.10
CA PHE A 152 -2.23 -16.82 6.34
C PHE A 152 -1.17 -15.72 6.24
N GLY A 153 -1.53 -14.58 5.66
CA GLY A 153 -0.62 -13.43 5.48
C GLY A 153 0.28 -13.54 4.25
N TRP A 154 -0.06 -14.41 3.28
CA TRP A 154 0.75 -14.65 2.10
C TRP A 154 -0.10 -14.67 0.84
N VAL A 155 0.27 -13.86 -0.15
CA VAL A 155 -0.15 -14.03 -1.54
C VAL A 155 0.60 -15.23 -2.11
N LEU A 156 -0.14 -16.15 -2.72
CA LEU A 156 0.38 -17.41 -3.23
C LEU A 156 0.46 -17.35 -4.76
N GLN A 157 1.54 -17.86 -5.33
CA GLN A 157 1.65 -18.03 -6.78
C GLN A 157 2.37 -19.34 -7.08
N ASN A 158 2.08 -19.91 -8.24
CA ASN A 158 2.80 -21.06 -8.77
C ASN A 158 3.35 -20.72 -10.15
N SER A 159 4.65 -20.95 -10.33
CA SER A 159 5.35 -20.74 -11.60
C SER A 159 5.96 -22.06 -12.08
N PRO A 160 5.82 -22.42 -13.38
CA PRO A 160 6.52 -23.56 -13.94
C PRO A 160 8.05 -23.48 -13.80
N GLU A 161 8.61 -22.26 -13.85
CA GLU A 161 10.06 -22.04 -13.78
C GLU A 161 10.57 -21.76 -12.37
N LYS A 162 9.75 -21.10 -11.54
CA LYS A 162 10.14 -20.58 -10.22
C LYS A 162 9.47 -21.32 -9.05
N GLY A 163 8.71 -22.37 -9.34
CA GLY A 163 8.04 -23.21 -8.35
C GLY A 163 6.97 -22.49 -7.53
N ARG A 164 6.79 -22.92 -6.29
CA ARG A 164 5.91 -22.29 -5.29
C ARG A 164 6.50 -20.99 -4.78
N ILE A 165 5.69 -19.94 -4.86
CA ILE A 165 6.04 -18.58 -4.46
C ILE A 165 5.05 -18.14 -3.39
N VAL A 166 5.57 -17.61 -2.28
CA VAL A 166 4.77 -16.90 -1.29
C VAL A 166 5.34 -15.50 -1.12
N SER A 167 4.47 -14.50 -1.14
CA SER A 167 4.89 -13.11 -1.07
C SER A 167 3.91 -12.26 -0.28
N HIS A 168 4.37 -11.10 0.17
CA HIS A 168 3.50 -10.06 0.65
C HIS A 168 4.19 -8.72 0.46
N SER A 169 3.46 -7.74 -0.07
CA SER A 169 3.91 -6.35 -0.16
C SER A 169 3.46 -5.56 1.06
N GLY A 170 4.01 -4.37 1.26
CA GLY A 170 3.54 -3.44 2.28
C GLY A 170 3.79 -2.01 1.85
N GLY A 171 2.82 -1.15 2.11
CA GLY A 171 2.87 0.27 1.76
C GLY A 171 2.41 1.12 2.93
N TRP A 172 3.14 2.21 3.16
CA TRP A 172 2.76 3.29 4.06
C TRP A 172 3.33 4.58 3.49
N PRO A 173 2.80 5.79 3.77
CA PRO A 173 3.39 7.01 3.21
C PRO A 173 4.90 7.11 3.43
N GLY A 174 5.63 7.16 2.31
CA GLY A 174 7.08 7.19 2.26
C GLY A 174 7.79 5.85 2.49
N TYR A 175 7.07 4.73 2.54
CA TYR A 175 7.64 3.38 2.64
C TYR A 175 6.99 2.40 1.65
N SER A 176 7.83 1.63 0.96
CA SER A 176 7.40 0.48 0.15
C SER A 176 8.25 -0.72 0.52
N THR A 177 7.59 -1.87 0.68
CA THR A 177 8.24 -3.11 1.12
C THR A 177 7.72 -4.30 0.33
N LEU A 178 8.59 -5.28 0.10
CA LEU A 178 8.22 -6.53 -0.52
C LEU A 178 9.12 -7.65 0.00
N MET A 179 8.49 -8.78 0.34
CA MET A 179 9.18 -10.03 0.58
C MET A 179 8.60 -11.10 -0.33
N ILE A 180 9.45 -11.75 -1.13
CA ILE A 180 9.09 -12.89 -1.97
C ILE A 180 9.95 -14.07 -1.59
N ARG A 181 9.33 -15.22 -1.34
CA ARG A 181 10.00 -16.50 -1.05
C ARG A 181 9.70 -17.49 -2.17
N TYR A 182 10.73 -17.91 -2.88
CA TYR A 182 10.68 -18.98 -3.88
C TYR A 182 11.03 -20.30 -3.18
N ILE A 183 10.02 -20.93 -2.57
CA ILE A 183 10.19 -22.00 -1.59
C ILE A 183 10.96 -23.18 -2.19
N ASP A 184 10.61 -23.58 -3.42
CA ASP A 184 11.19 -24.77 -4.06
C ASP A 184 12.64 -24.55 -4.50
N HIS A 185 13.07 -23.29 -4.65
CA HIS A 185 14.45 -22.93 -4.98
C HIS A 185 15.26 -22.49 -3.76
N ARG A 186 14.63 -22.35 -2.59
CA ARG A 186 15.22 -21.76 -1.37
C ARG A 186 15.87 -20.40 -1.65
N LYS A 187 15.19 -19.58 -2.43
CA LYS A 187 15.60 -18.20 -2.74
C LYS A 187 14.61 -17.22 -2.14
N THR A 188 15.09 -16.06 -1.74
CA THR A 188 14.27 -14.99 -1.17
C THR A 188 14.70 -13.65 -1.77
N LEU A 189 13.73 -12.80 -2.07
CA LEU A 189 13.93 -11.41 -2.48
C LEU A 189 13.28 -10.53 -1.41
N ILE A 190 14.05 -9.60 -0.85
CA ILE A 190 13.58 -8.64 0.15
C ILE A 190 13.93 -7.25 -0.36
N TYR A 191 12.93 -6.39 -0.42
CA TYR A 191 13.04 -4.99 -0.84
C TYR A 191 12.40 -4.11 0.22
N LEU A 192 13.12 -3.07 0.63
CA LEU A 192 12.67 -2.04 1.57
C LEU A 192 13.08 -0.67 1.00
N SER A 193 12.13 0.22 0.82
CA SER A 193 12.33 1.61 0.43
C SER A 193 11.72 2.54 1.47
N ASN A 194 12.41 3.64 1.76
CA ASN A 194 11.97 4.71 2.65
C ASN A 194 11.72 6.02 1.88
N LYS A 195 11.34 5.89 0.62
CA LYS A 195 11.12 7.00 -0.29
C LYS A 195 9.98 6.66 -1.24
N GLU A 196 9.02 7.57 -1.36
CA GLU A 196 8.00 7.51 -2.40
C GLU A 196 8.65 7.55 -3.78
N GLU A 197 8.30 6.58 -4.60
CA GLU A 197 8.92 6.34 -5.89
C GLU A 197 7.84 5.99 -6.90
N ASP A 198 8.13 6.22 -8.17
CA ASP A 198 7.26 5.84 -9.27
C ASP A 198 7.01 4.31 -9.28
N THR A 199 5.74 3.92 -9.36
CA THR A 199 5.32 2.52 -9.29
C THR A 199 5.92 1.67 -10.41
N GLU A 200 5.95 2.17 -11.65
CA GLU A 200 6.50 1.41 -12.78
C GLU A 200 8.01 1.20 -12.62
N TYR A 201 8.71 2.25 -12.18
CA TYR A 201 10.13 2.16 -11.87
C TYR A 201 10.42 1.17 -10.74
N GLU A 202 9.63 1.18 -9.66
CA GLU A 202 9.75 0.20 -8.57
C GLU A 202 9.52 -1.23 -9.07
N GLN A 203 8.48 -1.48 -9.87
CA GLN A 203 8.26 -2.80 -10.46
C GLN A 203 9.40 -3.23 -11.39
N ALA A 204 9.99 -2.29 -12.13
CA ALA A 204 11.15 -2.57 -12.98
C ALA A 204 12.39 -2.94 -12.15
N ILE A 205 12.63 -2.30 -11.00
CA ILE A 205 13.69 -2.68 -10.05
C ILE A 205 13.47 -4.10 -9.54
N LEU A 206 12.25 -4.41 -9.08
CA LEU A 206 11.91 -5.72 -8.53
C LEU A 206 12.07 -6.83 -9.57
N LYS A 207 11.63 -6.59 -10.81
CA LYS A 207 11.81 -7.51 -11.94
C LYS A 207 13.29 -7.73 -12.26
N ALA A 208 14.09 -6.66 -12.32
CA ALA A 208 15.53 -6.78 -12.56
C ALA A 208 16.22 -7.57 -11.44
N ALA A 209 15.88 -7.31 -10.18
CA ALA A 209 16.40 -8.03 -9.02
C ALA A 209 16.02 -9.52 -9.04
N GLU A 210 14.79 -9.85 -9.41
CA GLU A 210 14.35 -11.23 -9.59
C GLU A 210 15.12 -11.92 -10.73
N HIS A 211 15.30 -11.25 -11.88
CA HIS A 211 16.08 -11.80 -12.99
C HIS A 211 17.54 -12.08 -12.56
N ILE A 212 18.17 -11.18 -11.82
CA ILE A 212 19.50 -11.40 -11.23
C ILE A 212 19.49 -12.65 -10.32
N LEU A 213 18.49 -12.75 -9.44
CA LEU A 213 18.33 -13.87 -8.51
C LEU A 213 18.20 -15.22 -9.23
N PHE A 214 17.65 -15.24 -10.44
CA PHE A 214 17.50 -16.44 -11.27
C PHE A 214 18.54 -16.58 -12.40
N GLY A 215 19.52 -15.68 -12.49
CA GLY A 215 20.54 -15.71 -13.54
C GLY A 215 19.99 -15.46 -14.95
N GLN A 216 18.88 -14.73 -15.04
CA GLN A 216 18.22 -14.33 -16.28
C GLN A 216 18.77 -12.97 -16.76
N PRO A 217 18.69 -12.66 -18.08
CA PRO A 217 19.04 -11.34 -18.59
C PRO A 217 18.18 -10.26 -17.95
N TYR A 218 18.77 -9.12 -17.59
CA TYR A 218 18.05 -8.00 -16.97
C TYR A 218 18.52 -6.67 -17.56
N GLU A 219 17.69 -5.66 -17.39
CA GLU A 219 18.02 -4.27 -17.69
C GLU A 219 18.06 -3.50 -16.37
N VAL A 220 18.99 -2.56 -16.26
CA VAL A 220 19.00 -1.63 -15.13
C VAL A 220 17.93 -0.58 -15.42
N PRO A 221 16.86 -0.49 -14.62
CA PRO A 221 15.81 0.47 -14.87
C PRO A 221 16.34 1.89 -14.71
N GLU A 222 15.89 2.80 -15.56
CA GLU A 222 16.20 4.23 -15.45
C GLU A 222 15.15 4.90 -14.59
N ARG A 223 15.60 5.64 -13.57
CA ARG A 223 14.69 6.37 -12.69
C ARG A 223 14.03 7.52 -13.45
N PRO A 224 12.69 7.62 -13.50
CA PRO A 224 12.03 8.77 -14.09
C PRO A 224 12.30 10.04 -13.27
N ALA A 225 12.17 11.19 -13.92
CA ALA A 225 12.20 12.47 -13.22
C ALA A 225 10.96 12.62 -12.34
N ASP A 226 11.11 13.29 -11.19
CA ASP A 226 9.98 13.59 -10.32
C ASP A 226 8.93 14.44 -11.04
N LYS A 227 7.65 14.14 -10.82
CA LYS A 227 6.53 14.87 -11.45
C LYS A 227 6.59 16.35 -11.05
N LYS A 228 6.30 17.24 -11.99
CA LYS A 228 6.24 18.69 -11.76
C LYS A 228 4.96 19.25 -12.30
N LYS A 229 4.30 20.09 -11.50
CA LYS A 229 3.15 20.86 -11.97
C LYS A 229 3.60 21.94 -12.94
N LYS A 230 2.79 22.24 -13.94
CA LYS A 230 2.95 23.42 -14.79
C LYS A 230 2.39 24.66 -14.11
N ALA A 231 2.99 25.80 -14.37
CA ALA A 231 2.41 27.09 -14.02
C ALA A 231 1.26 27.38 -14.99
N ILE A 232 0.04 27.46 -14.46
CA ILE A 232 -1.18 27.88 -15.17
C ILE A 232 -1.90 28.95 -14.35
N ASP A 233 -2.79 29.71 -14.99
CA ASP A 233 -3.60 30.71 -14.29
C ASP A 233 -4.65 30.03 -13.40
N THR A 234 -4.47 30.08 -12.08
CA THR A 234 -5.35 29.43 -11.10
C THR A 234 -6.74 30.06 -11.06
N ALA A 235 -6.95 31.26 -11.63
CA ALA A 235 -8.29 31.82 -11.80
C ALA A 235 -9.19 30.94 -12.69
N THR A 236 -8.59 30.14 -13.57
CA THR A 236 -9.30 29.20 -14.44
C THR A 236 -9.91 28.02 -13.68
N TYR A 237 -9.47 27.73 -12.44
CA TYR A 237 -9.96 26.60 -11.65
C TYR A 237 -11.46 26.63 -11.38
N SER A 238 -12.04 27.82 -11.33
CA SER A 238 -13.49 28.02 -11.25
C SER A 238 -14.28 27.29 -12.35
N ARG A 239 -13.67 27.05 -13.51
CA ARG A 239 -14.27 26.32 -14.64
C ARG A 239 -14.36 24.81 -14.39
N TYR A 240 -13.48 24.26 -13.56
CA TYR A 240 -13.42 22.81 -13.24
C TYR A 240 -14.27 22.46 -12.02
N VAL A 241 -14.45 23.39 -11.08
CA VAL A 241 -15.25 23.19 -9.86
C VAL A 241 -16.66 22.76 -10.21
N GLY A 242 -17.17 21.71 -9.57
CA GLY A 242 -18.51 21.20 -9.82
C GLY A 242 -18.70 19.77 -9.32
N SER A 243 -19.95 19.30 -9.40
CA SER A 243 -20.31 17.92 -9.13
C SER A 243 -20.34 17.13 -10.44
N TYR A 244 -19.86 15.89 -10.38
CA TYR A 244 -19.74 14.99 -11.51
C TYR A 244 -20.25 13.60 -11.10
N LEU A 245 -20.64 12.80 -12.08
CA LEU A 245 -21.10 11.43 -11.88
C LEU A 245 -20.30 10.50 -12.79
N LEU A 246 -19.65 9.50 -12.18
CA LEU A 246 -18.98 8.40 -12.87
C LEU A 246 -20.01 7.47 -13.53
N GLN A 247 -19.54 6.58 -14.39
CA GLN A 247 -20.42 5.72 -15.20
C GLN A 247 -21.21 4.72 -14.35
N ASP A 248 -20.64 4.30 -13.22
CA ASP A 248 -21.27 3.42 -12.24
C ASP A 248 -22.27 4.14 -11.31
N GLY A 249 -22.41 5.46 -11.44
CA GLY A 249 -23.26 6.30 -10.59
C GLY A 249 -22.57 6.84 -9.34
N THR A 250 -21.27 6.59 -9.17
CA THR A 250 -20.49 7.14 -8.06
C THR A 250 -20.31 8.65 -8.23
N ALA A 251 -20.59 9.40 -7.17
CA ALA A 251 -20.46 10.85 -7.18
C ALA A 251 -18.99 11.27 -7.06
N ALA A 252 -18.60 12.27 -7.84
CA ALA A 252 -17.30 12.92 -7.75
C ALA A 252 -17.47 14.44 -7.61
N GLN A 253 -16.65 15.07 -6.79
CA GLN A 253 -16.67 16.49 -6.53
C GLN A 253 -15.31 17.10 -6.84
N VAL A 254 -15.32 18.15 -7.66
CA VAL A 254 -14.14 19.00 -7.89
C VAL A 254 -14.32 20.30 -7.11
N THR A 255 -13.33 20.63 -6.28
CA THR A 255 -13.31 21.85 -5.46
C THR A 255 -12.04 22.65 -5.68
N ALA A 256 -12.09 23.95 -5.47
CA ALA A 256 -10.92 24.81 -5.50
C ALA A 256 -10.84 25.66 -4.23
N GLU A 257 -9.69 25.65 -3.58
CA GLU A 257 -9.40 26.43 -2.39
C GLU A 257 -7.92 26.78 -2.34
N ASN A 258 -7.58 27.99 -1.85
CA ASN A 258 -6.19 28.44 -1.71
C ASN A 258 -5.33 28.23 -2.98
N GLU A 259 -5.89 28.54 -4.16
CA GLU A 259 -5.24 28.35 -5.47
C GLU A 259 -4.86 26.90 -5.82
N ARG A 260 -5.53 25.94 -5.20
CA ARG A 260 -5.38 24.50 -5.44
C ARG A 260 -6.70 23.90 -5.91
N LEU A 261 -6.61 22.82 -6.67
CA LEU A 261 -7.75 22.09 -7.21
C LEU A 261 -7.75 20.68 -6.60
N TYR A 262 -8.91 20.18 -6.19
CA TYR A 262 -9.03 18.88 -5.55
C TYR A 262 -10.13 18.06 -6.19
N LEU A 263 -9.91 16.74 -6.24
CA LEU A 263 -10.89 15.74 -6.62
C LEU A 263 -11.24 14.88 -5.40
N GLU A 264 -12.53 14.69 -5.15
CA GLU A 264 -13.05 13.79 -4.14
C GLU A 264 -14.07 12.86 -4.80
N ILE A 265 -13.77 11.56 -4.84
CA ILE A 265 -14.71 10.53 -5.29
C ILE A 265 -15.35 9.92 -4.05
N ALA A 266 -16.67 9.71 -4.07
CA ALA A 266 -17.41 9.24 -2.90
C ALA A 266 -16.84 7.92 -2.36
N GLY A 267 -16.47 7.91 -1.08
CA GLY A 267 -15.84 6.75 -0.41
C GLY A 267 -14.33 6.67 -0.58
N GLN A 268 -13.69 7.61 -1.28
CA GLN A 268 -12.25 7.71 -1.46
C GLN A 268 -11.66 8.94 -0.75
N LEU A 269 -10.32 9.01 -0.71
CA LEU A 269 -9.61 10.18 -0.22
C LEU A 269 -9.78 11.37 -1.17
N ARG A 270 -9.84 12.57 -0.58
CA ARG A 270 -9.74 13.83 -1.32
C ARG A 270 -8.28 14.07 -1.69
N LEU A 271 -8.00 14.22 -2.98
CA LEU A 271 -6.63 14.35 -3.51
C LEU A 271 -6.47 15.65 -4.32
N GLU A 272 -5.29 16.26 -4.23
CA GLU A 272 -4.96 17.47 -5.00
C GLU A 272 -4.65 17.12 -6.47
N LEU A 273 -5.25 17.87 -7.40
CA LEU A 273 -5.01 17.79 -8.83
C LEU A 273 -3.90 18.77 -9.23
N PHE A 274 -2.77 18.22 -9.68
CA PHE A 274 -1.64 19.01 -10.13
C PHE A 274 -1.66 19.19 -11.65
N PRO A 275 -1.54 20.41 -12.20
CA PRO A 275 -1.66 20.63 -13.63
C PRO A 275 -0.48 20.09 -14.44
N SER A 276 -0.76 19.30 -15.46
CA SER A 276 0.16 18.93 -16.56
C SER A 276 -0.04 19.80 -17.80
N SER A 277 -1.22 20.42 -17.95
CA SER A 277 -1.57 21.41 -18.97
C SER A 277 -2.75 22.26 -18.46
N GLU A 278 -3.34 23.09 -19.32
CA GLU A 278 -4.56 23.85 -18.97
C GLU A 278 -5.73 22.93 -18.60
N THR A 279 -5.89 21.78 -19.26
CA THR A 279 -7.05 20.88 -19.08
C THR A 279 -6.70 19.52 -18.48
N ARG A 280 -5.41 19.18 -18.39
CA ARG A 280 -4.94 17.87 -17.92
C ARG A 280 -4.17 18.00 -16.61
N PHE A 281 -4.50 17.16 -15.66
CA PHE A 281 -3.98 17.14 -14.30
C PHE A 281 -3.51 15.74 -13.94
N PHE A 282 -2.62 15.62 -12.97
CA PHE A 282 -2.19 14.35 -12.40
C PHE A 282 -2.42 14.33 -10.90
N LEU A 283 -2.62 13.12 -10.37
CA LEU A 283 -2.55 12.86 -8.94
C LEU A 283 -1.12 12.46 -8.57
N ARG A 284 -0.64 12.97 -7.44
CA ARG A 284 0.73 12.79 -6.99
C ARG A 284 1.01 11.34 -6.57
N ALA A 285 0.19 10.82 -5.66
CA ALA A 285 0.34 9.50 -5.05
C ALA A 285 -0.20 8.34 -5.90
N LEU A 286 -0.80 8.62 -7.05
CA LEU A 286 -1.45 7.62 -7.91
C LEU A 286 -0.95 7.74 -9.36
N SER A 287 -0.98 6.63 -10.09
CA SER A 287 -0.78 6.62 -11.55
C SER A 287 -2.07 7.02 -12.28
N VAL A 288 -2.68 8.12 -11.83
CA VAL A 288 -3.96 8.63 -12.35
C VAL A 288 -3.78 10.02 -12.93
N GLU A 289 -4.32 10.22 -14.13
CA GLU A 289 -4.46 11.52 -14.76
C GLU A 289 -5.93 11.87 -14.98
N VAL A 290 -6.23 13.16 -14.95
CA VAL A 290 -7.58 13.70 -15.12
C VAL A 290 -7.56 14.73 -16.24
N GLU A 291 -8.33 14.51 -17.30
CA GLU A 291 -8.45 15.48 -18.40
C GLU A 291 -9.87 16.03 -18.51
N PHE A 292 -10.02 17.33 -18.31
CA PHE A 292 -11.29 18.03 -18.39
C PHE A 292 -11.66 18.39 -19.82
N THR A 293 -12.89 18.07 -20.21
CA THR A 293 -13.49 18.58 -21.44
C THR A 293 -14.25 19.87 -21.16
N LEU A 294 -13.74 20.99 -21.68
CA LEU A 294 -14.32 22.32 -21.46
C LEU A 294 -15.56 22.58 -22.33
N GLY A 295 -16.58 23.20 -21.72
CA GLY A 295 -17.66 23.91 -22.40
C GLY A 295 -17.37 25.39 -22.58
N GLU A 296 -18.43 26.18 -22.82
CA GLU A 296 -18.33 27.65 -22.98
C GLU A 296 -17.82 28.29 -21.67
N ASP A 297 -18.54 28.06 -20.56
CA ASP A 297 -18.19 28.67 -19.26
C ASP A 297 -17.49 27.70 -18.29
N ALA A 298 -17.84 26.41 -18.32
CA ALA A 298 -17.36 25.40 -17.37
C ALA A 298 -17.08 24.05 -18.05
N ALA A 299 -16.33 23.19 -17.38
CA ALA A 299 -16.10 21.82 -17.80
C ALA A 299 -17.43 21.05 -17.89
N LYS A 300 -17.60 20.25 -18.94
CA LYS A 300 -18.78 19.41 -19.18
C LYS A 300 -18.60 17.99 -18.63
N SER A 301 -17.37 17.51 -18.65
CA SER A 301 -16.96 16.20 -18.14
C SER A 301 -15.45 16.20 -17.87
N PHE A 302 -14.97 15.15 -17.22
CA PHE A 302 -13.56 14.78 -17.23
C PHE A 302 -13.39 13.29 -17.50
N ILE A 303 -12.22 12.89 -17.98
CA ILE A 303 -11.81 11.50 -18.13
C ILE A 303 -10.72 11.21 -17.08
N LEU A 304 -10.90 10.14 -16.33
CA LEU A 304 -9.86 9.52 -15.50
C LEU A 304 -9.09 8.52 -16.35
N TYR A 305 -7.77 8.64 -16.36
CA TYR A 305 -6.86 7.66 -16.96
C TYR A 305 -6.15 6.92 -15.84
N GLU A 306 -6.40 5.62 -15.69
CA GLU A 306 -5.78 4.76 -14.68
C GLU A 306 -5.45 3.40 -15.28
N ASP A 307 -4.18 2.97 -15.21
CA ASP A 307 -3.71 1.66 -15.69
C ASP A 307 -4.17 1.27 -17.12
N GLY A 308 -4.23 2.27 -18.01
CA GLY A 308 -4.68 2.09 -19.39
C GLY A 308 -6.20 1.97 -19.58
N SER A 309 -6.97 2.07 -18.50
CA SER A 309 -8.41 2.26 -18.52
C SER A 309 -8.78 3.75 -18.57
N GLU A 310 -9.94 4.03 -19.17
CA GLU A 310 -10.52 5.36 -19.25
C GLU A 310 -11.92 5.32 -18.66
N GLU A 311 -12.19 6.21 -17.69
CA GLU A 311 -13.52 6.37 -17.13
C GLU A 311 -13.98 7.82 -17.24
N GLU A 312 -15.14 8.04 -17.85
CA GLU A 312 -15.72 9.38 -17.98
C GLU A 312 -16.61 9.71 -16.78
N ALA A 313 -16.41 10.90 -16.21
CA ALA A 313 -17.33 11.51 -15.26
C ALA A 313 -18.02 12.73 -15.90
N VAL A 314 -19.35 12.72 -15.94
CA VAL A 314 -20.15 13.78 -16.55
C VAL A 314 -20.60 14.79 -15.49
N ARG A 315 -20.47 16.08 -15.77
CA ARG A 315 -20.89 17.13 -14.85
C ARG A 315 -22.40 17.06 -14.62
N THR A 316 -22.82 17.05 -13.36
CA THR A 316 -24.23 17.18 -13.00
C THR A 316 -24.64 18.65 -12.96
N LYS A 317 -25.94 18.91 -13.10
CA LYS A 317 -26.50 20.27 -13.01
C LYS A 317 -26.27 20.89 -11.64
#